data_AF-A0A817NVL4-F1
#
_entry.id   AF-A0A817NVL4-F1
#
_cell.length_a   1.000
_cell.length_b   1.000
_cell.length_c   1.000
_cell.angle_alpha   90.00
_cell.angle_beta   90.00
_cell.angle_gamma   90.00
#
_symmetry.space_group_name_H-M   'P 1'
#
loop_
_entity.id
_entity.type
_entity.pdbx_description
1 polymer ?
#
loop_
_entity_poly.entity_id
_entity_poly.type
_entity_poly.pdbx_seq_one_letter_code
_entity_poly.pdbx_strand_id
1 'polypeptide(L)'
;MLWNILLLALSWSLGQGVFFIQISITTLAATSFTNWYLATIPIGSMLFVATVWSVFLPRVIARCGYRPPFYFGALMGMIGAGLCRNREIHLISIYFHLVSKELNSRENNESIDATQHENQSGIKSSLFRPLRKLYIHLSNSLFRKMLWNILLLALSWSLGQGIFFIQISITTLAATSFTNWYLATIPIGSMLFVATVWSVFLPRVILHCGYRPPFYFGALMGMIGAGLCIVATWFKLYWLLIVSATFIGGQVPCTFYYRLAGLQFSTQEFASKAIAMVTAGGCLSAFIGPEIAKLMINALPKQYSGAYLAALCECAVLLFIIRIIQFPDVKRTHNSIESISLPTSMDTNLSSNGRSILTIVRQRTFVIAAFGGFVSWSAMGIQMSSAALAMIGSGHTFTQVITAVEYHILGMFLPSFFTGTLCNWFGSRLVMLTGLLIQFVGTFLFQCGFEIIYFDMGLIIVGIGWNLGYVGSSVLFTKSYCPEEKMKAHSLYEAILMFSISISFFSSAFAEQFLGWKTLTGMLIRIYMAAAVLIVAVDTAFVFYKTKNIRIEITCNDKQVKTQELNIQVCSELHVR
;
A
#
# COMPACT_ATOMS: atom_id res chain seq x y z
N MET A 1 -15.46 -25.50 -28.48
CA MET A 1 -15.46 -24.02 -28.59
C MET A 1 -16.86 -23.44 -28.34
N LEU A 2 -17.88 -23.83 -29.11
CA LEU A 2 -19.30 -23.47 -28.88
C LEU A 2 -19.79 -23.77 -27.44
N TRP A 3 -19.40 -24.90 -26.86
CA TRP A 3 -19.75 -25.25 -25.47
C TRP A 3 -19.13 -24.32 -24.40
N ASN A 4 -17.90 -23.82 -24.64
CA ASN A 4 -17.26 -22.86 -23.73
C ASN A 4 -17.88 -21.46 -23.88
N ILE A 5 -18.34 -21.12 -25.08
CA ILE A 5 -19.10 -19.88 -25.33
C ILE A 5 -20.47 -19.97 -24.66
N LEU A 6 -21.14 -21.13 -24.72
CA LEU A 6 -22.41 -21.37 -24.01
C LEU A 6 -22.25 -21.34 -22.49
N LEU A 7 -21.19 -21.93 -21.93
CA LEU A 7 -20.89 -21.87 -20.50
C LEU A 7 -20.51 -20.46 -20.04
N LEU A 8 -19.78 -19.71 -20.86
CA LEU A 8 -19.50 -18.29 -20.60
C LEU A 8 -20.79 -17.47 -20.65
N ALA A 9 -21.65 -17.70 -21.64
CA ALA A 9 -22.95 -17.02 -21.77
C ALA A 9 -23.92 -17.38 -20.63
N LEU A 10 -23.95 -18.65 -20.19
CA LEU A 10 -24.72 -19.09 -19.03
C LEU A 10 -24.16 -18.53 -17.71
N SER A 11 -22.83 -18.50 -17.54
CA SER A 11 -22.20 -17.88 -16.37
C SER A 11 -22.41 -16.35 -16.33
N TRP A 12 -22.45 -15.73 -17.50
CA TRP A 12 -22.74 -14.31 -17.66
C TRP A 12 -24.22 -14.02 -17.41
N SER A 13 -25.13 -14.85 -17.90
CA SER A 13 -26.57 -14.75 -17.65
C SER A 13 -26.94 -15.00 -16.18
N LEU A 14 -26.28 -15.97 -15.52
CA LEU A 14 -26.47 -16.25 -14.09
C LEU A 14 -25.86 -15.14 -13.23
N GLY A 15 -24.70 -14.59 -13.63
CA GLY A 15 -24.09 -13.43 -12.99
C GLY A 15 -24.94 -12.17 -13.09
N GLN A 16 -25.54 -11.92 -14.25
CA GLN A 16 -26.53 -10.85 -14.46
C GLN A 16 -27.77 -11.10 -13.60
N GLY A 17 -28.29 -12.33 -13.53
CA GLY A 17 -29.44 -12.68 -12.69
C GLY A 17 -29.21 -12.40 -11.21
N VAL A 18 -28.06 -12.80 -10.66
CA VAL A 18 -27.68 -12.52 -9.26
C VAL A 18 -27.47 -11.01 -9.03
N PHE A 19 -26.93 -10.30 -10.03
CA PHE A 19 -26.73 -8.85 -9.98
C PHE A 19 -28.06 -8.08 -10.00
N PHE A 20 -29.03 -8.49 -10.83
CA PHE A 20 -30.38 -7.89 -10.87
C PHE A 20 -31.19 -8.23 -9.61
N ILE A 21 -31.01 -9.42 -9.02
CA ILE A 21 -31.61 -9.77 -7.73
C ILE A 21 -31.01 -8.89 -6.61
N GLN A 22 -29.69 -8.70 -6.60
CA GLN A 22 -29.02 -7.84 -5.62
C GLN A 22 -29.45 -6.37 -5.76
N ILE A 23 -29.54 -5.86 -7.00
CA ILE A 23 -30.09 -4.52 -7.28
C ILE A 23 -31.53 -4.44 -6.79
N SER A 24 -32.38 -5.42 -7.12
CA SER A 24 -33.79 -5.41 -6.71
C SER A 24 -33.96 -5.44 -5.19
N ILE A 25 -33.14 -6.22 -4.46
CA ILE A 25 -33.13 -6.27 -2.99
C ILE A 25 -32.63 -4.94 -2.39
N THR A 26 -31.60 -4.34 -3.00
CA THR A 26 -31.01 -3.07 -2.53
C THR A 26 -31.94 -1.89 -2.85
N THR A 27 -32.65 -1.93 -3.99
CA THR A 27 -33.68 -0.95 -4.36
C THR A 27 -34.94 -1.10 -3.50
N LEU A 28 -35.36 -2.33 -3.16
CA LEU A 28 -36.43 -2.56 -2.18
C LEU A 28 -36.05 -2.05 -0.78
N ALA A 29 -34.80 -2.26 -0.35
CA ALA A 29 -34.29 -1.75 0.92
C ALA A 29 -34.13 -0.21 0.93
N ALA A 30 -33.86 0.40 -0.23
CA ALA A 30 -33.81 1.85 -0.39
C ALA A 30 -35.21 2.49 -0.39
N THR A 31 -36.24 1.81 -0.91
CA THR A 31 -37.63 2.33 -0.86
C THR A 31 -38.21 2.42 0.56
N SER A 32 -37.62 1.74 1.55
CA SER A 32 -37.97 1.87 2.97
C SER A 32 -37.30 3.05 3.70
N PHE A 33 -36.39 3.79 3.05
CA PHE A 33 -35.76 4.99 3.60
C PHE A 33 -36.18 6.23 2.79
N THR A 34 -36.69 7.26 3.48
CA THR A 34 -37.37 8.44 2.91
C THR A 34 -36.50 9.41 2.09
N ASN A 35 -35.25 9.07 1.75
CA ASN A 35 -34.34 9.98 1.04
C ASN A 35 -33.72 9.34 -0.21
N TRP A 36 -34.40 9.53 -1.35
CA TRP A 36 -33.99 9.02 -2.67
C TRP A 36 -32.65 9.59 -3.20
N TYR A 37 -32.20 10.74 -2.71
CA TYR A 37 -30.99 11.42 -3.21
C TYR A 37 -29.66 10.88 -2.64
N LEU A 38 -29.66 10.21 -1.48
CA LEU A 38 -28.45 9.64 -0.87
C LEU A 38 -28.13 8.21 -1.36
N ALA A 39 -29.11 7.51 -1.93
CA ALA A 39 -28.95 6.13 -2.41
C ALA A 39 -28.36 6.05 -3.83
N THR A 40 -28.49 7.09 -4.64
CA THR A 40 -28.08 7.09 -6.06
C THR A 40 -26.58 7.21 -6.28
N ILE A 41 -25.85 7.82 -5.33
CA ILE A 41 -24.40 8.07 -5.41
C ILE A 41 -23.55 6.78 -5.30
N PRO A 42 -23.78 5.86 -4.33
CA PRO A 42 -23.07 4.58 -4.28
C PRO A 42 -23.46 3.62 -5.42
N ILE A 43 -24.68 3.72 -5.94
CA ILE A 43 -25.12 2.92 -7.09
C ILE A 43 -24.41 3.41 -8.37
N GLY A 44 -24.25 4.72 -8.54
CA GLY A 44 -23.51 5.31 -9.66
C GLY A 44 -22.03 4.93 -9.68
N SER A 45 -21.37 4.88 -8.52
CA SER A 45 -19.95 4.47 -8.42
C SER A 45 -19.76 2.97 -8.67
N MET A 46 -20.67 2.12 -8.20
CA MET A 46 -20.67 0.69 -8.52
C MET A 46 -20.94 0.41 -10.01
N LEU A 47 -21.89 1.13 -10.62
CA LEU A 47 -22.16 1.06 -12.06
C LEU A 47 -20.95 1.54 -12.87
N PHE A 48 -20.29 2.63 -12.48
CA PHE A 48 -19.08 3.11 -13.14
C PHE A 48 -17.95 2.09 -13.10
N VAL A 49 -17.68 1.46 -11.94
CA VAL A 49 -16.67 0.41 -11.80
C VAL A 49 -17.03 -0.81 -12.66
N ALA A 50 -18.30 -1.21 -12.72
CA ALA A 50 -18.78 -2.34 -13.52
C ALA A 50 -18.75 -2.06 -15.04
N THR A 51 -19.08 -0.85 -15.48
CA THR A 51 -19.02 -0.43 -16.89
C THR A 51 -17.58 -0.31 -17.36
N VAL A 52 -16.68 0.25 -16.55
CA VAL A 52 -15.25 0.30 -16.86
C VAL A 52 -14.65 -1.11 -16.94
N TRP A 53 -15.05 -2.03 -16.06
CA TRP A 53 -14.57 -3.42 -16.09
C TRP A 53 -15.13 -4.25 -17.25
N SER A 54 -16.42 -4.09 -17.60
CA SER A 54 -17.05 -4.85 -18.70
C SER A 54 -16.52 -4.47 -20.09
N VAL A 55 -16.04 -3.24 -20.27
CA VAL A 55 -15.43 -2.77 -21.53
C VAL A 55 -13.95 -3.15 -21.65
N PHE A 56 -13.19 -3.18 -20.54
CA PHE A 56 -11.75 -3.44 -20.56
C PHE A 56 -11.36 -4.91 -20.44
N LEU A 57 -12.12 -5.71 -19.69
CA LEU A 57 -11.80 -7.10 -19.45
C LEU A 57 -11.73 -7.97 -20.72
N PRO A 58 -12.63 -7.83 -21.72
CA PRO A 58 -12.53 -8.60 -22.97
C PRO A 58 -11.28 -8.25 -23.79
N ARG A 59 -10.84 -6.98 -23.76
CA ARG A 59 -9.64 -6.50 -24.48
C ARG A 59 -8.34 -6.98 -23.84
N VAL A 60 -8.33 -7.13 -22.52
CA VAL A 60 -7.20 -7.70 -21.75
C VAL A 60 -7.12 -9.23 -21.97
N ILE A 61 -8.25 -9.92 -22.02
CA ILE A 61 -8.32 -11.37 -22.26
C ILE A 61 -7.89 -11.72 -23.70
N ALA A 62 -8.28 -10.91 -24.70
CA ALA A 62 -7.95 -11.15 -26.10
C ALA A 62 -6.45 -10.97 -26.44
N ARG A 63 -5.69 -10.15 -25.68
CA ARG A 63 -4.27 -9.88 -25.94
C ARG A 63 -3.29 -10.70 -25.12
N CYS A 64 -3.68 -11.21 -23.95
CA CYS A 64 -2.73 -11.81 -23.03
C CYS A 64 -2.58 -13.33 -23.11
N GLY A 65 -3.40 -14.08 -23.85
CA GLY A 65 -3.25 -15.56 -23.95
C GLY A 65 -3.26 -16.31 -22.61
N TYR A 66 -3.63 -15.63 -21.52
CA TYR A 66 -3.51 -16.07 -20.13
C TYR A 66 -4.93 -16.21 -19.58
N ARG A 67 -5.29 -17.41 -19.10
CA ARG A 67 -6.60 -17.67 -18.50
C ARG A 67 -6.74 -16.85 -17.21
N PRO A 68 -7.69 -15.90 -17.09
CA PRO A 68 -7.89 -15.19 -15.83
C PRO A 68 -8.54 -16.12 -14.80
N PRO A 69 -8.31 -15.90 -13.50
CA PRO A 69 -8.82 -16.75 -12.45
C PRO A 69 -10.34 -16.53 -12.27
N PHE A 70 -11.11 -17.58 -12.58
CA PHE A 70 -12.52 -17.77 -12.21
C PHE A 70 -12.83 -17.61 -10.70
N TYR A 71 -11.82 -17.37 -9.87
CA TYR A 71 -11.88 -17.41 -8.41
C TYR A 71 -12.35 -16.11 -7.75
N PHE A 72 -12.29 -14.96 -8.43
CA PHE A 72 -12.66 -13.68 -7.80
C PHE A 72 -14.18 -13.46 -7.75
N GLY A 73 -14.92 -13.91 -8.77
CA GLY A 73 -16.39 -13.89 -8.78
C GLY A 73 -16.99 -14.86 -7.75
N ALA A 74 -16.37 -16.03 -7.57
CA ALA A 74 -16.75 -16.98 -6.51
C ALA A 74 -16.44 -16.44 -5.11
N LEU A 75 -15.32 -15.75 -4.93
CA LEU A 75 -14.94 -15.12 -3.67
C LEU A 75 -15.90 -13.98 -3.29
N MET A 76 -16.31 -13.14 -4.26
CA MET A 76 -17.30 -12.09 -4.02
C MET A 76 -18.71 -12.64 -3.78
N GLY A 77 -19.09 -13.72 -4.47
CA GLY A 77 -20.34 -14.45 -4.18
C GLY A 77 -20.36 -15.08 -2.78
N MET A 78 -19.21 -15.60 -2.31
CA MET A 78 -19.06 -16.13 -0.95
C MET A 78 -19.07 -15.04 0.13
N ILE A 79 -18.52 -13.86 -0.15
CA ILE A 79 -18.58 -12.71 0.76
C ILE A 79 -20.01 -12.16 0.84
N GLY A 80 -20.76 -12.16 -0.26
CA GLY A 80 -22.19 -11.85 -0.27
C GLY A 80 -23.04 -12.90 0.48
N ALA A 81 -22.75 -14.19 0.31
CA ALA A 81 -23.44 -15.27 1.01
C ALA A 81 -23.10 -15.33 2.52
N GLY A 82 -21.92 -14.84 2.92
CA GLY A 82 -21.49 -14.76 4.32
C GLY A 82 -22.32 -13.81 5.19
N LEU A 83 -23.17 -12.98 4.59
CA LEU A 83 -24.12 -12.11 5.28
C LEU A 83 -25.49 -12.79 5.53
N CYS A 84 -25.73 -13.99 5.00
CA CYS A 84 -26.97 -14.74 5.21
C CYS A 84 -26.78 -15.91 6.21
N ARG A 85 -27.68 -15.92 7.21
CA ARG A 85 -27.70 -16.72 8.44
C ARG A 85 -27.46 -18.23 8.22
N ASN A 86 -26.79 -18.85 9.21
CA ASN A 86 -26.35 -20.26 9.39
C ASN A 86 -27.11 -21.46 8.74
N ARG A 87 -28.32 -21.31 8.19
CA ARG A 87 -29.07 -22.41 7.57
C ARG A 87 -28.65 -22.71 6.13
N GLU A 88 -28.11 -21.74 5.38
CA GLU A 88 -27.75 -21.96 3.96
C GLU A 88 -26.40 -22.66 3.75
N ILE A 89 -25.45 -22.50 4.68
CA ILE A 89 -24.17 -23.23 4.64
C ILE A 89 -24.41 -24.74 4.82
N HIS A 90 -25.41 -25.12 5.62
CA HIS A 90 -25.82 -26.51 5.74
C HIS A 90 -26.49 -27.02 4.46
N LEU A 91 -27.31 -26.21 3.77
CA LEU A 91 -27.92 -26.58 2.50
C LEU A 91 -26.90 -26.73 1.38
N ILE A 92 -25.86 -25.89 1.32
CA ILE A 92 -24.77 -26.02 0.33
C ILE A 92 -23.92 -27.26 0.64
N SER A 93 -23.63 -27.54 1.92
CA SER A 93 -22.94 -28.77 2.33
C SER A 93 -23.77 -30.02 2.01
N ILE A 94 -25.09 -29.99 2.27
CA ILE A 94 -26.02 -31.08 1.92
C ILE A 94 -26.13 -31.23 0.40
N TYR A 95 -26.18 -30.13 -0.36
CA TYR A 95 -26.22 -30.15 -1.82
C TYR A 95 -24.94 -30.76 -2.41
N PHE A 96 -23.76 -30.36 -1.93
CA PHE A 96 -22.49 -30.97 -2.35
C PHE A 96 -22.34 -32.42 -1.87
N HIS A 97 -22.89 -32.77 -0.70
CA HIS A 97 -22.89 -34.15 -0.20
C HIS A 97 -23.85 -35.04 -1.01
N LEU A 98 -25.04 -34.56 -1.37
CA LEU A 98 -26.00 -35.24 -2.23
C LEU A 98 -25.45 -35.38 -3.65
N VAL A 99 -24.85 -34.34 -4.23
CA VAL A 99 -24.18 -34.40 -5.53
C VAL A 99 -23.01 -35.40 -5.51
N SER A 100 -22.24 -35.46 -4.42
CA SER A 100 -21.18 -36.47 -4.25
C SER A 100 -21.73 -37.89 -4.11
N LYS A 101 -22.89 -38.06 -3.46
CA LYS A 101 -23.55 -39.36 -3.29
C LYS A 101 -24.16 -39.86 -4.59
N GLU A 102 -24.76 -38.95 -5.37
CA GLU A 102 -25.27 -39.21 -6.72
C GLU A 102 -24.12 -39.62 -7.67
N LEU A 103 -22.97 -38.94 -7.58
CA LEU A 103 -21.76 -39.25 -8.36
C LEU A 103 -21.16 -40.62 -7.99
N ASN A 104 -21.09 -40.97 -6.71
CA ASN A 104 -20.65 -42.30 -6.27
C ASN A 104 -21.65 -43.42 -6.65
N SER A 105 -22.96 -43.13 -6.67
CA SER A 105 -23.97 -44.12 -7.10
C SER A 105 -23.91 -44.41 -8.60
N ARG A 106 -23.54 -43.41 -9.42
CA ARG A 106 -23.36 -43.58 -10.87
C ARG A 106 -22.07 -44.32 -11.21
N GLU A 107 -21.00 -44.13 -10.43
CA GLU A 107 -19.75 -44.87 -10.58
C GLU A 107 -19.90 -46.37 -10.19
N ASN A 108 -20.78 -46.67 -9.22
CA ASN A 108 -21.13 -48.06 -8.86
C ASN A 108 -22.10 -48.73 -9.84
N ASN A 109 -22.90 -47.96 -10.60
CA ASN A 109 -23.76 -48.52 -11.66
C ASN A 109 -23.02 -48.65 -13.00
N GLU A 110 -22.03 -47.80 -13.28
CA GLU A 110 -21.17 -47.91 -14.47
C GLU A 110 -20.13 -49.06 -14.39
N SER A 111 -19.97 -49.70 -13.22
CA SER A 111 -19.13 -50.89 -13.07
C SER A 111 -19.85 -52.22 -13.39
N ILE A 112 -21.16 -52.19 -13.68
CA ILE A 112 -21.94 -53.39 -14.04
C ILE A 112 -22.19 -53.51 -15.56
N ASP A 113 -22.13 -52.43 -16.33
CA ASP A 113 -22.31 -52.46 -17.80
C ASP A 113 -21.02 -52.12 -18.57
N ALA A 114 -19.92 -52.80 -18.21
CA ALA A 114 -18.65 -52.70 -18.92
C ALA A 114 -18.54 -53.70 -20.08
N THR A 115 -19.41 -53.59 -21.10
CA THR A 115 -19.03 -53.97 -22.47
C THR A 115 -19.64 -52.98 -23.46
N GLN A 116 -18.78 -52.37 -24.29
CA GLN A 116 -19.09 -51.37 -25.31
C GLN A 116 -19.36 -49.94 -24.83
N HIS A 117 -18.31 -49.14 -24.63
CA HIS A 117 -18.18 -47.78 -25.20
C HIS A 117 -16.90 -47.10 -24.68
N GLU A 118 -15.75 -47.65 -25.09
CA GLU A 118 -14.45 -47.03 -24.91
C GLU A 118 -14.27 -45.91 -25.95
N ASN A 119 -14.86 -44.73 -25.74
CA ASN A 119 -14.39 -43.49 -26.40
C ASN A 119 -14.93 -42.14 -25.88
N GLN A 120 -15.64 -42.07 -24.74
CA GLN A 120 -16.16 -40.77 -24.23
C GLN A 120 -15.71 -40.36 -22.82
N SER A 121 -14.92 -41.17 -22.10
CA SER A 121 -14.55 -40.91 -20.70
C SER A 121 -13.36 -39.94 -20.49
N GLY A 122 -12.64 -39.56 -21.56
CA GLY A 122 -11.45 -38.70 -21.46
C GLY A 122 -11.71 -37.23 -21.13
N ILE A 123 -12.92 -36.72 -21.39
CA ILE A 123 -13.21 -35.27 -21.31
C ILE A 123 -13.71 -34.85 -19.91
N LYS A 124 -14.49 -35.70 -19.23
CA LYS A 124 -15.08 -35.36 -17.91
C LYS A 124 -14.07 -35.33 -16.75
N SER A 125 -12.99 -36.11 -16.81
CA SER A 125 -11.97 -36.14 -15.73
C SER A 125 -11.07 -34.90 -15.67
N SER A 126 -11.00 -34.12 -16.77
CA SER A 126 -10.15 -32.92 -16.86
C SER A 126 -10.77 -31.69 -16.19
N LEU A 127 -12.11 -31.60 -16.13
CA LEU A 127 -12.85 -30.45 -15.62
C LEU A 127 -12.88 -30.40 -14.08
N PHE A 128 -12.85 -31.57 -13.43
CA PHE A 128 -12.96 -31.68 -11.96
C PHE A 128 -11.61 -31.67 -11.23
N ARG A 129 -10.47 -31.86 -11.91
CA ARG A 129 -9.13 -31.77 -11.30
C ARG A 129 -8.82 -30.41 -10.63
N PRO A 130 -9.10 -29.24 -11.24
CA PRO A 130 -8.83 -27.95 -10.59
C PRO A 130 -9.73 -27.71 -9.38
N LEU A 131 -11.01 -28.11 -9.46
CA LEU A 131 -11.95 -28.01 -8.33
C LEU A 131 -11.58 -28.96 -7.19
N ARG A 132 -11.11 -30.17 -7.49
CA ARG A 132 -10.60 -31.14 -6.50
C ARG A 132 -9.31 -30.64 -5.85
N LYS A 133 -8.38 -30.04 -6.62
CA LYS A 133 -7.17 -29.39 -6.06
C LYS A 133 -7.53 -28.20 -5.17
N LEU A 134 -8.49 -27.37 -5.56
CA LEU A 134 -8.97 -26.25 -4.75
C LEU A 134 -9.64 -26.74 -3.47
N TYR A 135 -10.49 -27.78 -3.54
CA TYR A 135 -11.11 -28.41 -2.38
C TYR A 135 -10.08 -29.01 -1.43
N ILE A 136 -9.08 -29.74 -1.93
CA ILE A 136 -8.00 -30.31 -1.09
C ILE A 136 -7.15 -29.21 -0.45
N HIS A 137 -6.88 -28.10 -1.16
CA HIS A 137 -6.12 -26.97 -0.63
C HIS A 137 -6.91 -26.15 0.42
N LEU A 138 -8.22 -25.96 0.20
CA LEU A 138 -9.15 -25.34 1.16
C LEU A 138 -9.50 -26.26 2.34
N SER A 139 -9.45 -27.58 2.15
CA SER A 139 -9.72 -28.63 3.13
C SER A 139 -8.62 -28.75 4.19
N ASN A 140 -7.38 -28.38 3.84
CA ASN A 140 -6.27 -28.39 4.79
C ASN A 140 -6.50 -27.38 5.92
N SER A 141 -6.67 -27.90 7.14
CA SER A 141 -6.81 -27.12 8.37
C SER A 141 -5.66 -26.11 8.56
N LEU A 142 -4.46 -26.43 8.06
CA LEU A 142 -3.28 -25.56 8.05
C LEU A 142 -3.45 -24.32 7.14
N PHE A 143 -4.01 -24.49 5.94
CA PHE A 143 -4.24 -23.37 5.01
C PHE A 143 -5.32 -22.42 5.52
N ARG A 144 -6.40 -22.97 6.13
CA ARG A 144 -7.42 -22.15 6.81
C ARG A 144 -6.82 -21.36 7.97
N LYS A 145 -5.98 -21.98 8.81
CA LYS A 145 -5.29 -21.27 9.91
C LYS A 145 -4.36 -20.17 9.40
N MET A 146 -3.63 -20.43 8.31
CA MET A 146 -2.79 -19.42 7.65
C MET A 146 -3.61 -18.23 7.18
N LEU A 147 -4.67 -18.45 6.41
CA LEU A 147 -5.52 -17.37 5.90
C LEU A 147 -6.18 -16.59 7.04
N TRP A 148 -6.60 -17.27 8.11
CA TRP A 148 -7.20 -16.63 9.27
C TRP A 148 -6.22 -15.71 9.99
N ASN A 149 -4.97 -16.14 10.20
CA ASN A 149 -3.94 -15.28 10.78
C ASN A 149 -3.60 -14.08 9.88
N ILE A 150 -3.57 -14.27 8.55
CA ILE A 150 -3.35 -13.19 7.59
C ILE A 150 -4.50 -12.17 7.63
N LEU A 151 -5.75 -12.63 7.74
CA LEU A 151 -6.91 -11.76 7.87
C LEU A 151 -6.92 -10.98 9.19
N LEU A 152 -6.54 -11.64 10.31
CA LEU A 152 -6.39 -10.94 11.59
C LEU A 152 -5.28 -9.89 11.53
N LEU A 153 -4.16 -10.17 10.86
CA LEU A 153 -3.10 -9.18 10.62
C LEU A 153 -3.56 -8.03 9.70
N ALA A 154 -4.39 -8.32 8.69
CA ALA A 154 -4.98 -7.28 7.84
C ALA A 154 -5.90 -6.36 8.66
N LEU A 155 -6.68 -6.93 9.58
CA LEU A 155 -7.51 -6.16 10.51
C LEU A 155 -6.65 -5.36 11.51
N SER A 156 -5.57 -5.94 12.05
CA SER A 156 -4.62 -5.23 12.89
C SER A 156 -3.95 -4.06 12.16
N TRP A 157 -3.59 -4.24 10.88
CA TRP A 157 -3.09 -3.16 10.03
C TRP A 157 -4.12 -2.07 9.83
N SER A 158 -5.37 -2.45 9.53
CA SER A 158 -6.48 -1.49 9.36
C SER A 158 -6.70 -0.67 10.63
N LEU A 159 -6.82 -1.30 11.80
CA LEU A 159 -6.99 -0.59 13.08
C LEU A 159 -5.78 0.27 13.41
N GLY A 160 -4.58 -0.27 13.22
CA GLY A 160 -3.33 0.44 13.48
C GLY A 160 -3.19 1.71 12.64
N GLN A 161 -3.58 1.66 11.36
CA GLN A 161 -3.59 2.82 10.47
C GLN A 161 -4.79 3.74 10.73
N GLY A 162 -5.92 3.19 11.19
CA GLY A 162 -7.09 3.97 11.62
C GLY A 162 -6.72 4.96 12.72
N ILE A 163 -6.04 4.48 13.77
CA ILE A 163 -5.49 5.30 14.86
C ILE A 163 -4.63 6.45 14.31
N PHE A 164 -3.74 6.15 13.36
CA PHE A 164 -2.86 7.14 12.73
C PHE A 164 -3.65 8.18 11.92
N PHE A 165 -4.65 7.77 11.14
CA PHE A 165 -5.48 8.69 10.34
C PHE A 165 -6.41 9.53 11.18
N ILE A 166 -6.93 9.01 12.30
CA ILE A 166 -7.65 9.81 13.30
C ILE A 166 -6.74 10.94 13.79
N GLN A 167 -5.50 10.64 14.19
CA GLN A 167 -4.54 11.65 14.65
C GLN A 167 -4.24 12.71 13.59
N ILE A 168 -3.97 12.29 12.35
CA ILE A 168 -3.70 13.20 11.24
C ILE A 168 -4.87 14.16 11.00
N SER A 169 -6.11 13.66 11.10
CA SER A 169 -7.31 14.43 10.78
C SER A 169 -7.66 15.45 11.87
N ILE A 170 -7.48 15.10 13.15
CA ILE A 170 -8.01 15.92 14.26
C ILE A 170 -6.93 16.65 15.06
N THR A 171 -5.71 16.12 15.19
CA THR A 171 -4.78 16.59 16.23
C THR A 171 -4.22 17.97 15.93
N THR A 172 -3.99 18.31 14.65
CA THR A 172 -3.63 19.67 14.27
C THR A 172 -4.76 20.66 14.57
N LEU A 173 -6.01 20.26 14.33
CA LEU A 173 -7.20 21.10 14.57
C LEU A 173 -7.52 21.23 16.07
N ALA A 174 -7.24 20.19 16.86
CA ALA A 174 -7.30 20.27 18.32
C ALA A 174 -6.23 21.23 18.85
N ALA A 175 -5.01 21.18 18.31
CA ALA A 175 -3.92 22.05 18.72
C ALA A 175 -4.17 23.53 18.45
N THR A 176 -4.81 23.90 17.33
CA THR A 176 -5.22 25.30 17.07
C THR A 176 -6.21 25.83 18.12
N SER A 177 -6.93 24.95 18.81
CA SER A 177 -7.86 25.32 19.89
C SER A 177 -7.18 25.50 21.25
N PHE A 178 -5.92 25.04 21.41
CA PHE A 178 -5.18 25.06 22.69
C PHE A 178 -4.03 26.08 22.71
N THR A 179 -3.52 26.50 21.55
CA THR A 179 -2.35 27.38 21.44
C THR A 179 -2.38 28.24 20.18
N ASN A 180 -1.26 28.90 19.87
CA ASN A 180 -1.07 29.68 18.65
C ASN A 180 -1.01 28.80 17.40
N TRP A 181 -1.42 29.36 16.26
CA TRP A 181 -1.53 28.64 14.99
C TRP A 181 -0.22 28.00 14.52
N TYR A 182 0.93 28.68 14.63
CA TYR A 182 2.23 28.20 14.16
C TYR A 182 2.74 26.96 14.91
N LEU A 183 2.18 26.66 16.08
CA LEU A 183 2.51 25.49 16.88
C LEU A 183 1.58 24.30 16.61
N ALA A 184 0.52 24.48 15.80
CA ALA A 184 -0.55 23.50 15.65
C ALA A 184 -0.10 22.13 15.10
N THR A 185 0.98 22.08 14.32
CA THR A 185 1.46 20.84 13.71
C THR A 185 2.58 20.16 14.49
N ILE A 186 3.08 20.78 15.56
CA ILE A 186 4.13 20.20 16.42
C ILE A 186 3.71 18.87 17.04
N PRO A 187 2.49 18.68 17.56
CA PRO A 187 2.08 17.37 18.10
C PRO A 187 2.22 16.25 17.06
N ILE A 188 1.73 16.45 15.83
CA ILE A 188 1.84 15.45 14.77
C ILE A 188 3.29 15.27 14.29
N GLY A 189 4.05 16.37 14.18
CA GLY A 189 5.49 16.31 13.91
C GLY A 189 6.23 15.46 14.95
N SER A 190 5.90 15.61 16.23
CA SER A 190 6.49 14.84 17.33
C SER A 190 6.12 13.35 17.28
N MET A 191 4.87 13.04 16.92
CA MET A 191 4.41 11.67 16.67
C MET A 191 5.23 10.99 15.57
N LEU A 192 5.40 11.66 14.44
CA LEU A 192 6.17 11.15 13.29
C LEU A 192 7.67 11.05 13.58
N PHE A 193 8.22 11.99 14.36
CA PHE A 193 9.61 11.94 14.78
C PHE A 193 9.90 10.71 15.66
N VAL A 194 9.05 10.45 16.66
CA VAL A 194 9.19 9.25 17.49
C VAL A 194 8.97 7.99 16.67
N ALA A 195 8.00 7.97 15.75
CA ALA A 195 7.80 6.86 14.82
C ALA A 195 9.06 6.59 13.99
N THR A 196 9.73 7.65 13.50
CA THR A 196 10.99 7.58 12.75
C THR A 196 12.10 6.97 13.58
N VAL A 197 12.35 7.50 14.79
CA VAL A 197 13.38 6.99 15.69
C VAL A 197 13.11 5.52 16.03
N TRP A 198 11.86 5.19 16.41
CA TRP A 198 11.49 3.84 16.81
C TRP A 198 11.58 2.83 15.66
N SER A 199 11.26 3.22 14.43
CA SER A 199 11.37 2.36 13.23
C SER A 199 12.79 1.82 13.01
N VAL A 200 13.83 2.56 13.40
CA VAL A 200 15.23 2.16 13.26
C VAL A 200 15.61 1.05 14.26
N PHE A 201 15.05 1.10 15.47
CA PHE A 201 15.33 0.14 16.54
C PHE A 201 14.44 -1.10 16.49
N LEU A 202 13.19 -0.94 16.05
CA LEU A 202 12.17 -1.98 16.05
C LEU A 202 12.60 -3.32 15.40
N PRO A 203 13.29 -3.36 14.24
CA PRO A 203 13.80 -4.61 13.66
C PRO A 203 14.70 -5.40 14.61
N ARG A 204 15.57 -4.72 15.34
CA ARG A 204 16.49 -5.38 16.29
C ARG A 204 15.70 -6.01 17.42
N VAL A 205 14.67 -5.32 17.93
CA VAL A 205 13.81 -5.87 18.98
C VAL A 205 13.01 -7.08 18.47
N ILE A 206 12.47 -7.02 17.24
CA ILE A 206 11.77 -8.14 16.61
C ILE A 206 12.69 -9.34 16.43
N LEU A 207 13.95 -9.13 16.05
CA LEU A 207 14.93 -10.21 15.93
C LEU A 207 15.20 -10.92 17.26
N HIS A 208 15.34 -10.17 18.36
CA HIS A 208 15.67 -10.76 19.67
C HIS A 208 14.46 -11.34 20.39
N CYS A 209 13.30 -10.70 20.31
CA CYS A 209 12.12 -11.02 21.12
C CYS A 209 10.95 -11.60 20.30
N GLY A 210 11.08 -11.70 18.97
CA GLY A 210 9.99 -12.05 18.06
C GLY A 210 9.00 -10.90 17.82
N TYR A 211 7.98 -11.15 16.99
CA TYR A 211 6.98 -10.12 16.63
C TYR A 211 5.99 -9.78 17.76
N ARG A 212 5.73 -10.72 18.66
CA ARG A 212 4.66 -10.57 19.67
C ARG A 212 4.93 -9.40 20.64
N PRO A 213 6.07 -9.33 21.36
CA PRO A 213 6.26 -8.27 22.37
C PRO A 213 6.23 -6.84 21.80
N PRO A 214 6.88 -6.53 20.65
CA PRO A 214 6.81 -5.19 20.06
C PRO A 214 5.40 -4.78 19.62
N PHE A 215 4.57 -5.73 19.20
CA PHE A 215 3.19 -5.45 18.82
C PHE A 215 2.29 -5.13 20.02
N TYR A 216 2.46 -5.84 21.13
CA TYR A 216 1.81 -5.47 22.40
C TYR A 216 2.27 -4.11 22.89
N PHE A 217 3.60 -3.88 22.88
CA PHE A 217 4.16 -2.61 23.28
C PHE A 217 3.62 -1.45 22.45
N GLY A 218 3.58 -1.58 21.13
CA GLY A 218 3.02 -0.58 20.23
C GLY A 218 1.55 -0.28 20.55
N ALA A 219 0.70 -1.31 20.71
CA ALA A 219 -0.70 -1.09 21.00
C ALA A 219 -0.94 -0.50 22.42
N LEU A 220 -0.10 -0.82 23.41
CA LEU A 220 -0.12 -0.18 24.73
C LEU A 220 0.30 1.29 24.67
N MET A 221 1.36 1.62 23.91
CA MET A 221 1.79 3.00 23.69
C MET A 221 0.69 3.82 23.01
N GLY A 222 0.02 3.25 22.00
CA GLY A 222 -1.15 3.87 21.37
C GLY A 222 -2.30 4.11 22.35
N MET A 223 -2.59 3.13 23.22
CA MET A 223 -3.66 3.24 24.22
C MET A 223 -3.37 4.32 25.27
N ILE A 224 -2.14 4.36 25.79
CA ILE A 224 -1.69 5.40 26.72
C ILE A 224 -1.75 6.77 26.04
N GLY A 225 -1.24 6.88 24.82
CA GLY A 225 -1.27 8.12 24.05
C GLY A 225 -2.70 8.62 23.79
N ALA A 226 -3.61 7.75 23.35
CA ALA A 226 -5.02 8.12 23.14
C ALA A 226 -5.70 8.56 24.45
N GLY A 227 -5.45 7.86 25.57
CA GLY A 227 -5.97 8.26 26.88
C GLY A 227 -5.45 9.62 27.33
N LEU A 228 -4.14 9.89 27.14
CA LEU A 228 -3.55 11.19 27.42
C LEU A 228 -4.09 12.29 26.49
N CYS A 229 -4.41 12.00 25.23
CA CYS A 229 -5.06 12.96 24.32
C CYS A 229 -6.44 13.38 24.83
N ILE A 230 -7.22 12.46 25.42
CA ILE A 230 -8.52 12.77 26.03
C ILE A 230 -8.32 13.76 27.18
N VAL A 231 -7.37 13.48 28.08
CA VAL A 231 -7.04 14.35 29.23
C VAL A 231 -6.53 15.72 28.74
N ALA A 232 -5.61 15.73 27.78
CA ALA A 232 -5.06 16.95 27.19
C ALA A 232 -6.17 17.83 26.60
N THR A 233 -7.14 17.22 25.91
CA THR A 233 -8.27 17.91 25.32
C THR A 233 -9.25 18.43 26.37
N TRP A 234 -9.49 17.65 27.41
CA TRP A 234 -10.43 18.01 28.47
C TRP A 234 -9.97 19.26 29.24
N PHE A 235 -8.68 19.33 29.54
CA PHE A 235 -8.05 20.43 30.29
C PHE A 235 -7.37 21.48 29.40
N LYS A 236 -7.42 21.34 28.07
CA LYS A 236 -6.73 22.20 27.08
C LYS A 236 -5.22 22.33 27.34
N LEU A 237 -4.57 21.23 27.71
CA LEU A 237 -3.14 21.18 28.02
C LEU A 237 -2.31 20.90 26.76
N TYR A 238 -1.78 21.96 26.15
CA TYR A 238 -1.00 21.85 24.91
C TYR A 238 0.26 20.96 25.04
N TRP A 239 1.06 21.12 26.09
CA TRP A 239 2.26 20.30 26.29
C TRP A 239 1.93 18.82 26.49
N LEU A 240 0.80 18.54 27.16
CA LEU A 240 0.33 17.17 27.33
C LEU A 240 -0.12 16.57 26.00
N LEU A 241 -0.67 17.38 25.08
CA LEU A 241 -1.02 16.94 23.72
C LEU A 241 0.21 16.53 22.90
N ILE A 242 1.35 17.21 23.08
CA ILE A 242 2.61 16.79 22.45
C ILE A 242 3.05 15.45 23.03
N VAL A 243 3.09 15.33 24.36
CA VAL A 243 3.49 14.08 25.03
C VAL A 243 2.56 12.93 24.64
N SER A 244 1.25 13.16 24.54
CA SER A 244 0.31 12.12 24.14
C SER A 244 0.53 11.68 22.69
N ALA A 245 0.80 12.63 21.78
CA ALA A 245 1.10 12.34 20.38
C ALA A 245 2.41 11.56 20.21
N THR A 246 3.45 11.82 21.02
CA THR A 246 4.69 11.03 20.98
C THR A 246 4.48 9.58 21.38
N PHE A 247 3.62 9.29 22.38
CA PHE A 247 3.23 7.91 22.73
C PHE A 247 2.55 7.20 21.56
N ILE A 248 1.64 7.86 20.85
CA ILE A 248 1.01 7.29 19.64
C ILE A 248 2.05 7.06 18.54
N GLY A 249 3.07 7.92 18.45
CA GLY A 249 4.20 7.74 17.53
C GLY A 249 4.92 6.41 17.70
N GLY A 250 4.98 5.88 18.92
CA GLY A 250 5.54 4.55 19.20
C GLY A 250 4.71 3.39 18.62
N GLN A 251 3.41 3.58 18.40
CA GLN A 251 2.52 2.58 17.81
C GLN A 251 2.66 2.50 16.28
N VAL A 252 2.86 3.64 15.62
CA VAL A 252 2.90 3.76 14.15
C VAL A 252 3.85 2.76 13.47
N PRO A 253 5.16 2.68 13.81
CA PRO A 253 6.05 1.75 13.13
C PRO A 253 5.72 0.30 13.48
N CYS A 254 5.21 -0.02 14.67
CA CYS A 254 4.74 -1.38 14.97
C CYS A 254 3.65 -1.82 13.99
N THR A 255 2.74 -0.92 13.62
CA THR A 255 1.72 -1.17 12.60
C THR A 255 2.33 -1.45 11.25
N PHE A 256 3.32 -0.66 10.81
CA PHE A 256 4.02 -0.87 9.54
C PHE A 256 4.73 -2.23 9.42
N TYR A 257 4.94 -2.94 10.52
CA TYR A 257 5.53 -4.28 10.55
C TYR A 257 4.49 -5.42 10.50
N TYR A 258 3.18 -5.18 10.64
CA TYR A 258 2.20 -6.28 10.53
C TYR A 258 2.20 -6.92 9.12
N ARG A 259 2.44 -6.13 8.06
CA ARG A 259 2.60 -6.65 6.69
C ARG A 259 3.76 -7.64 6.57
N LEU A 260 4.84 -7.40 7.30
CA LEU A 260 6.03 -8.27 7.31
C LEU A 260 5.82 -9.49 8.20
N ALA A 261 5.07 -9.36 9.31
CA ALA A 261 4.68 -10.49 10.15
C ALA A 261 3.82 -11.52 9.40
N GLY A 262 3.04 -11.09 8.40
CA GLY A 262 2.27 -11.99 7.52
C GLY A 262 3.12 -13.04 6.82
N LEU A 263 4.40 -12.73 6.57
CA LEU A 263 5.35 -13.64 5.91
C LEU A 263 5.63 -14.89 6.72
N GLN A 264 5.51 -14.82 8.05
CA GLN A 264 5.76 -15.98 8.92
C GLN A 264 4.72 -17.08 8.77
N PHE A 265 3.53 -16.71 8.32
CA PHE A 265 2.41 -17.61 8.12
C PHE A 265 2.33 -18.13 6.68
N SER A 266 2.80 -17.33 5.71
CA SER A 266 2.70 -17.66 4.29
C SER A 266 3.81 -18.61 3.80
N THR A 267 3.50 -19.43 2.80
CA THR A 267 4.52 -20.12 1.99
C THR A 267 5.26 -19.11 1.10
N GLN A 268 6.46 -19.44 0.62
CA GLN A 268 7.27 -18.57 -0.23
C GLN A 268 6.52 -18.15 -1.52
N GLU A 269 5.70 -19.04 -2.08
CA GLU A 269 4.84 -18.77 -3.24
C GLU A 269 3.67 -17.81 -2.91
N PHE A 270 3.21 -17.78 -1.65
CA PHE A 270 2.09 -16.95 -1.20
C PHE A 270 2.53 -15.66 -0.51
N ALA A 271 3.84 -15.48 -0.25
CA ALA A 271 4.41 -14.35 0.48
C ALA A 271 3.99 -12.98 -0.09
N SER A 272 4.11 -12.79 -1.40
CA SER A 272 3.72 -11.54 -2.07
C SER A 272 2.21 -11.25 -1.93
N LYS A 273 1.38 -12.30 -2.03
CA LYS A 273 -0.08 -12.19 -1.85
C LYS A 273 -0.44 -11.88 -0.41
N ALA A 274 0.25 -12.47 0.57
CA ALA A 274 0.03 -12.20 1.99
C ALA A 274 0.34 -10.74 2.35
N ILE A 275 1.47 -10.19 1.90
CA ILE A 275 1.80 -8.77 2.09
C ILE A 275 0.73 -7.87 1.47
N ALA A 276 0.32 -8.16 0.23
CA ALA A 276 -0.71 -7.38 -0.47
C ALA A 276 -2.06 -7.43 0.27
N MET A 277 -2.45 -8.60 0.77
CA MET A 277 -3.71 -8.79 1.52
C MET A 277 -3.72 -8.03 2.86
N VAL A 278 -2.60 -8.03 3.59
CA VAL A 278 -2.47 -7.23 4.81
C VAL A 278 -2.50 -5.73 4.50
N THR A 279 -1.78 -5.31 3.46
CA THR A 279 -1.71 -3.91 3.05
C THR A 279 -3.05 -3.38 2.54
N ALA A 280 -3.89 -4.24 1.94
CA ALA A 280 -5.25 -3.89 1.54
C ALA A 280 -6.11 -3.43 2.73
N GLY A 281 -5.84 -3.90 3.95
CA GLY A 281 -6.46 -3.39 5.17
C GLY A 281 -6.21 -1.90 5.41
N GLY A 282 -5.08 -1.36 4.94
CA GLY A 282 -4.80 0.08 5.01
C GLY A 282 -5.67 0.94 4.08
N CYS A 283 -6.21 0.35 3.02
CA CYS A 283 -7.20 1.03 2.18
C CYS A 283 -8.55 1.12 2.89
N LEU A 284 -8.91 0.10 3.68
CA LEU A 284 -10.13 0.12 4.48
C LEU A 284 -10.03 1.18 5.59
N SER A 285 -8.88 1.29 6.25
CA SER A 285 -8.66 2.30 7.28
C SER A 285 -8.73 3.73 6.77
N ALA A 286 -8.42 3.97 5.50
CA ALA A 286 -8.53 5.29 4.87
C ALA A 286 -9.95 5.87 4.92
N PHE A 287 -10.97 5.01 4.86
CA PHE A 287 -12.36 5.40 5.08
C PHE A 287 -12.71 5.40 6.57
N ILE A 288 -12.41 4.29 7.26
CA ILE A 288 -12.86 4.08 8.64
C ILE A 288 -12.31 5.15 9.60
N GLY A 289 -11.02 5.48 9.51
CA GLY A 289 -10.38 6.40 10.46
C GLY A 289 -10.99 7.81 10.43
N PRO A 290 -10.94 8.53 9.29
CA PRO A 290 -11.54 9.85 9.16
C PRO A 290 -13.06 9.89 9.41
N GLU A 291 -13.81 8.88 8.95
CA GLU A 291 -15.26 8.81 9.18
C GLU A 291 -15.61 8.62 10.66
N ILE A 292 -14.92 7.72 11.37
CA ILE A 292 -15.09 7.58 12.82
C ILE A 292 -14.74 8.88 13.53
N ALA A 293 -13.68 9.58 13.10
CA ALA A 293 -13.33 10.88 13.67
C ALA A 293 -14.43 11.93 13.47
N LYS A 294 -15.07 12.00 12.29
CA LYS A 294 -16.22 12.89 12.01
C LYS A 294 -17.42 12.55 12.90
N LEU A 295 -17.74 11.27 13.05
CA LEU A 295 -18.88 10.82 13.85
C LEU A 295 -18.66 11.07 15.35
N MET A 296 -17.44 10.85 15.83
CA MET A 296 -17.13 10.84 17.26
C MET A 296 -16.65 12.18 17.81
N ILE A 297 -16.40 13.20 16.97
CA ILE A 297 -15.85 14.48 17.43
C ILE A 297 -16.69 15.15 18.53
N ASN A 298 -18.02 15.06 18.42
CA ASN A 298 -18.98 15.66 19.35
C ASN A 298 -19.63 14.62 20.29
N ALA A 299 -19.13 13.38 20.31
CA ALA A 299 -19.69 12.32 21.16
C ALA A 299 -19.50 12.58 22.66
N LEU A 300 -18.53 13.42 23.02
CA LEU A 300 -18.26 13.86 24.40
C LEU A 300 -18.41 15.39 24.52
N PRO A 301 -18.65 15.92 25.75
CA PRO A 301 -18.90 17.35 25.95
C PRO A 301 -17.77 18.29 25.51
N LYS A 302 -16.53 17.79 25.43
CA LYS A 302 -15.38 18.54 24.92
C LYS A 302 -15.08 18.10 23.49
N GLN A 303 -15.13 19.05 22.56
CA GLN A 303 -14.79 18.84 21.15
C GLN A 303 -13.44 18.10 21.01
N TYR A 304 -13.33 17.18 20.05
CA TYR A 304 -12.18 16.29 19.79
C TYR A 304 -12.00 15.10 20.76
N SER A 305 -12.45 15.22 22.02
CA SER A 305 -12.22 14.16 23.01
C SER A 305 -12.89 12.82 22.64
N GLY A 306 -14.06 12.86 22.00
CA GLY A 306 -14.73 11.65 21.53
C GLY A 306 -14.01 10.94 20.38
N ALA A 307 -13.33 11.68 19.50
CA ALA A 307 -12.51 11.08 18.44
C ALA A 307 -11.24 10.42 19.01
N TYR A 308 -10.65 10.97 20.09
CA TYR A 308 -9.58 10.28 20.83
C TYR A 308 -10.08 9.06 21.61
N LEU A 309 -11.33 9.08 22.08
CA LEU A 309 -11.96 7.89 22.67
C LEU A 309 -12.11 6.77 21.62
N ALA A 310 -12.48 7.10 20.39
CA ALA A 310 -12.49 6.11 19.30
C ALA A 310 -11.10 5.51 19.06
N ALA A 311 -10.04 6.32 19.01
CA ALA A 311 -8.66 5.82 18.91
C ALA A 311 -8.26 4.93 20.10
N LEU A 312 -8.72 5.24 21.32
CA LEU A 312 -8.52 4.40 22.50
C LEU A 312 -9.23 3.04 22.35
N CYS A 313 -10.48 3.03 21.88
CA CYS A 313 -11.23 1.82 21.60
C CYS A 313 -10.57 0.97 20.51
N GLU A 314 -10.09 1.59 19.43
CA GLU A 314 -9.34 0.90 18.37
C GLU A 314 -8.06 0.25 18.90
N CYS A 315 -7.31 0.93 19.77
CA CYS A 315 -6.14 0.36 20.46
C CYS A 315 -6.52 -0.86 21.33
N ALA A 316 -7.63 -0.78 22.06
CA ALA A 316 -8.10 -1.89 22.90
C ALA A 316 -8.52 -3.11 22.06
N VAL A 317 -9.24 -2.89 20.96
CA VAL A 317 -9.60 -3.94 20.00
C VAL A 317 -8.35 -4.53 19.34
N LEU A 318 -7.37 -3.70 18.99
CA LEU A 318 -6.09 -4.12 18.44
C LEU A 318 -5.33 -5.04 19.41
N LEU A 319 -5.23 -4.67 20.70
CA LEU A 319 -4.63 -5.51 21.74
C LEU A 319 -5.31 -6.88 21.84
N PHE A 320 -6.64 -6.89 21.78
CA PHE A 320 -7.43 -8.13 21.81
C PHE A 320 -7.16 -9.01 20.59
N ILE A 321 -7.09 -8.44 19.38
CA ILE A 321 -6.78 -9.19 18.16
C ILE A 321 -5.36 -9.78 18.21
N ILE A 322 -4.37 -9.00 18.64
CA ILE A 322 -2.98 -9.47 18.78
C ILE A 322 -2.89 -10.65 19.77
N ARG A 323 -3.80 -10.73 20.76
CA ARG A 323 -3.90 -11.87 21.67
C ARG A 323 -4.42 -13.15 21.02
N ILE A 324 -5.27 -13.04 20.02
CA ILE A 324 -5.83 -14.18 19.28
C ILE A 324 -4.81 -14.72 18.27
N ILE A 325 -3.96 -13.86 17.70
CA ILE A 325 -2.97 -14.27 16.71
C ILE A 325 -1.92 -15.20 17.36
N GLN A 326 -1.81 -16.40 16.81
CA GLN A 326 -0.82 -17.40 17.23
C GLN A 326 0.49 -17.17 16.50
N PHE A 327 1.36 -16.31 17.04
CA PHE A 327 2.70 -16.08 16.48
C PHE A 327 3.58 -17.33 16.63
N PRO A 328 4.36 -17.70 15.59
CA PRO A 328 5.35 -18.77 15.69
C PRO A 328 6.51 -18.40 16.63
N ASP A 329 7.18 -19.40 17.20
CA ASP A 329 8.33 -19.19 18.09
C ASP A 329 9.46 -18.37 17.45
N VAL A 330 10.25 -17.69 18.30
CA VAL A 330 11.34 -16.78 17.94
C VAL A 330 12.34 -17.42 16.95
N LYS A 331 12.60 -18.73 17.05
CA LYS A 331 13.49 -19.46 16.13
C LYS A 331 13.02 -19.44 14.66
N ARG A 332 11.70 -19.45 14.41
CA ARG A 332 11.13 -19.36 13.05
C ARG A 332 11.11 -17.91 12.53
N THR A 333 11.21 -16.94 13.44
CA THR A 333 11.33 -15.51 13.10
C THR A 333 12.68 -15.20 12.47
N HIS A 334 13.76 -15.81 12.96
CA HIS A 334 15.08 -15.71 12.33
C HIS A 334 15.06 -16.22 10.88
N ASN A 335 14.58 -17.43 10.64
CA ASN A 335 14.56 -18.04 9.29
C ASN A 335 13.64 -17.29 8.29
N SER A 336 12.58 -16.62 8.76
CA SER A 336 11.66 -15.85 7.90
C SER A 336 12.21 -14.47 7.53
N ILE A 337 12.96 -13.81 8.42
CA ILE A 337 13.67 -12.56 8.10
C ILE A 337 14.90 -12.87 7.24
N GLU A 338 15.59 -13.97 7.51
CA GLU A 338 16.75 -14.45 6.75
C GLU A 338 16.39 -14.98 5.35
N SER A 339 15.13 -15.37 5.09
CA SER A 339 14.66 -15.71 3.74
C SER A 339 14.19 -14.52 2.90
N ILE A 340 14.10 -13.31 3.50
CA ILE A 340 13.96 -12.04 2.76
C ILE A 340 15.31 -11.61 2.16
N SER A 341 16.42 -12.04 2.75
CA SER A 341 17.65 -12.34 2.02
C SER A 341 17.37 -13.63 1.22
N LEU A 342 17.39 -13.55 -0.11
CA LEU A 342 17.12 -14.72 -0.95
C LEU A 342 18.04 -15.91 -0.55
N PRO A 343 17.59 -17.17 -0.73
CA PRO A 343 18.38 -18.33 -0.36
C PRO A 343 19.57 -18.45 -1.33
N THR A 344 20.78 -18.21 -0.84
CA THR A 344 21.99 -18.67 -1.54
C THR A 344 22.19 -20.12 -1.15
N SER A 345 22.01 -21.01 -2.13
CA SER A 345 22.60 -22.34 -2.10
C SER A 345 24.09 -22.23 -1.79
N MET A 346 24.54 -22.94 -0.75
CA MET A 346 25.93 -23.34 -0.47
C MET A 346 27.03 -22.38 -0.91
N ASP A 347 27.60 -21.64 0.04
CA ASP A 347 28.97 -21.94 0.46
C ASP A 347 29.29 -21.16 1.73
N THR A 348 29.50 -21.91 2.80
CA THR A 348 30.21 -21.46 3.99
C THR A 348 31.63 -21.08 3.58
N ASN A 349 32.10 -19.91 4.03
CA ASN A 349 33.43 -19.31 3.86
C ASN A 349 33.51 -18.23 2.77
N LEU A 350 33.12 -17.00 3.13
CA LEU A 350 33.88 -15.77 2.90
C LEU A 350 33.14 -14.59 3.53
N SER A 351 33.90 -13.71 4.18
CA SER A 351 33.49 -12.45 4.79
C SER A 351 32.78 -11.49 3.82
N SER A 352 31.48 -11.66 3.56
CA SER A 352 30.72 -10.78 2.66
C SER A 352 29.93 -9.70 3.41
N ASN A 353 30.62 -8.90 4.24
CA ASN A 353 30.11 -7.57 4.54
C ASN A 353 30.21 -6.80 3.21
N GLY A 354 29.10 -6.70 2.46
CA GLY A 354 29.04 -6.01 1.16
C GLY A 354 29.61 -4.58 1.19
N ARG A 355 29.60 -3.88 0.05
CA ARG A 355 30.21 -2.55 -0.12
C ARG A 355 29.80 -1.59 1.00
N SER A 356 30.72 -0.70 1.38
CA SER A 356 30.47 0.33 2.38
C SER A 356 29.24 1.18 2.03
N ILE A 357 28.50 1.61 3.06
CA ILE A 357 27.31 2.47 2.90
C ILE A 357 27.64 3.72 2.09
N LEU A 358 28.84 4.28 2.27
CA LEU A 358 29.29 5.47 1.56
C LEU A 358 29.40 5.23 0.05
N THR A 359 29.82 4.02 -0.35
CA THR A 359 29.88 3.62 -1.76
C THR A 359 28.49 3.47 -2.35
N ILE A 360 27.51 2.97 -1.58
CA ILE A 360 26.12 2.83 -2.01
C ILE A 360 25.46 4.20 -2.18
N VAL A 361 25.62 5.09 -1.20
CA VAL A 361 25.01 6.43 -1.21
C VAL A 361 25.55 7.31 -2.33
N ARG A 362 26.81 7.10 -2.75
CA ARG A 362 27.41 7.81 -3.88
C ARG A 362 26.91 7.34 -5.24
N GLN A 363 26.17 6.23 -5.32
CA GLN A 363 25.64 5.77 -6.60
C GLN A 363 24.52 6.69 -7.08
N ARG A 364 24.57 7.06 -8.36
CA ARG A 364 23.52 7.84 -9.03
C ARG A 364 22.13 7.27 -8.80
N THR A 365 21.95 5.96 -8.95
CA THR A 365 20.65 5.30 -8.77
C THR A 365 20.11 5.51 -7.36
N PHE A 366 20.97 5.43 -6.35
CA PHE A 366 20.59 5.70 -4.96
C PHE A 366 20.22 7.17 -4.78
N VAL A 367 21.08 8.11 -5.22
CA VAL A 367 20.86 9.55 -5.06
C VAL A 367 19.55 9.99 -5.72
N ILE A 368 19.27 9.54 -6.94
CA ILE A 368 18.05 9.91 -7.67
C ILE A 368 16.81 9.32 -6.99
N ALA A 369 16.87 8.04 -6.58
CA ALA A 369 15.76 7.41 -5.88
C ALA A 369 15.50 8.07 -4.52
N ALA A 370 16.54 8.31 -3.73
CA ALA A 370 16.44 8.97 -2.43
C ALA A 370 15.93 10.41 -2.57
N PHE A 371 16.44 11.18 -3.53
CA PHE A 371 16.01 12.56 -3.76
C PHE A 371 14.56 12.65 -4.26
N GLY A 372 14.18 11.83 -5.25
CA GLY A 372 12.80 11.78 -5.74
C GLY A 372 11.81 11.35 -4.66
N GLY A 373 12.17 10.34 -3.86
CA GLY A 373 11.40 9.92 -2.70
C GLY A 373 11.29 11.00 -1.62
N PHE A 374 12.41 11.67 -1.30
CA PHE A 374 12.47 12.76 -0.32
C PHE A 374 11.55 13.92 -0.73
N VAL A 375 11.64 14.40 -1.97
CA VAL A 375 10.79 15.50 -2.47
C VAL A 375 9.33 15.08 -2.45
N SER A 376 9.01 13.88 -2.93
CA SER A 376 7.64 13.36 -2.91
C SER A 376 7.07 13.31 -1.49
N TRP A 377 7.80 12.75 -0.52
CA TRP A 377 7.32 12.62 0.86
C TRP A 377 7.23 13.96 1.59
N SER A 378 8.27 14.79 1.50
CA SER A 378 8.32 16.06 2.23
C SER A 378 7.29 17.05 1.73
N ALA A 379 7.20 17.25 0.41
CA ALA A 379 6.27 18.20 -0.17
C ALA A 379 4.81 17.78 0.10
N MET A 380 4.47 16.49 -0.06
CA MET A 380 3.15 15.96 0.31
C MET A 380 2.83 16.20 1.80
N GLY A 381 3.78 15.90 2.70
CA GLY A 381 3.59 16.10 4.14
C GLY A 381 3.30 17.56 4.51
N ILE A 382 4.04 18.51 3.92
CA ILE A 382 3.81 19.94 4.12
C ILE A 382 2.40 20.32 3.64
N GLN A 383 2.02 19.88 2.44
CA GLN A 383 0.74 20.24 1.84
C GLN A 383 -0.43 19.69 2.60
N MET A 384 -0.41 18.40 2.92
CA MET A 384 -1.51 17.74 3.60
C MET A 384 -1.80 18.41 4.95
N SER A 385 -0.74 18.69 5.72
CA SER A 385 -0.89 19.31 7.04
C SER A 385 -1.27 20.80 6.96
N SER A 386 -0.69 21.54 6.02
CA SER A 386 -0.98 22.98 5.85
C SER A 386 -2.35 23.23 5.19
N ALA A 387 -2.83 22.32 4.34
CA ALA A 387 -4.13 22.45 3.67
C ALA A 387 -5.27 22.49 4.69
N ALA A 388 -5.23 21.63 5.72
CA ALA A 388 -6.24 21.62 6.77
C ALA A 388 -6.32 22.96 7.51
N LEU A 389 -5.16 23.58 7.79
CA LEU A 389 -5.08 24.91 8.40
C LEU A 389 -5.60 26.00 7.47
N ALA A 390 -5.18 25.99 6.21
CA ALA A 390 -5.63 26.95 5.20
C ALA A 390 -7.14 26.88 4.97
N MET A 391 -7.72 25.67 4.96
CA MET A 391 -9.16 25.48 4.80
C MET A 391 -9.95 26.07 5.97
N ILE A 392 -9.54 25.79 7.22
CA ILE A 392 -10.17 26.40 8.40
C ILE A 392 -9.98 27.93 8.37
N GLY A 393 -8.79 28.42 8.03
CA GLY A 393 -8.51 29.85 7.88
C GLY A 393 -9.37 30.54 6.82
N SER A 394 -9.77 29.81 5.77
CA SER A 394 -10.69 30.29 4.73
C SER A 394 -12.19 30.13 5.07
N GLY A 395 -12.53 29.62 6.26
CA GLY A 395 -13.90 29.50 6.74
C GLY A 395 -14.62 28.20 6.37
N HIS A 396 -13.91 27.17 5.86
CA HIS A 396 -14.51 25.86 5.62
C HIS A 396 -14.88 25.16 6.93
N THR A 397 -15.95 24.37 6.90
CA THR A 397 -16.39 23.60 8.06
C THR A 397 -15.43 22.47 8.37
N PHE A 398 -15.40 22.06 9.64
CA PHE A 398 -14.57 20.95 10.10
C PHE A 398 -14.81 19.64 9.30
N THR A 399 -16.08 19.32 9.01
CA THR A 399 -16.45 18.12 8.24
C THR A 399 -15.87 18.17 6.82
N GLN A 400 -15.86 19.35 6.18
CA GLN A 400 -15.26 19.54 4.87
C GLN A 400 -13.74 19.30 4.91
N VAL A 401 -13.06 19.79 5.95
CA VAL A 401 -11.61 19.58 6.12
C VAL A 401 -11.26 18.11 6.28
N ILE A 402 -11.96 17.38 7.16
CA ILE A 402 -11.70 15.94 7.31
C ILE A 402 -12.02 15.19 6.01
N THR A 403 -13.09 15.54 5.31
CA THR A 403 -13.45 14.88 4.05
C THR A 403 -12.38 15.11 2.98
N ALA A 404 -11.79 16.29 2.90
CA ALA A 404 -10.68 16.57 2.00
C ALA A 404 -9.42 15.74 2.35
N VAL A 405 -9.12 15.59 3.65
CA VAL A 405 -8.04 14.72 4.14
C VAL A 405 -8.33 13.24 3.84
N GLU A 406 -9.59 12.80 3.98
CA GLU A 406 -10.02 11.45 3.62
C GLU A 406 -9.78 11.18 2.13
N TYR A 407 -10.24 12.07 1.25
CA TYR A 407 -9.99 11.99 -0.19
C TYR A 407 -8.51 11.97 -0.55
N HIS A 408 -7.69 12.74 0.17
CA HIS A 408 -6.23 12.68 0.05
C HIS A 408 -5.68 11.28 0.35
N ILE A 409 -6.05 10.72 1.51
CA ILE A 409 -5.59 9.40 1.95
C ILE A 409 -6.04 8.32 0.95
N LEU A 410 -7.26 8.42 0.41
CA LEU A 410 -7.71 7.53 -0.66
C LEU A 410 -6.83 7.65 -1.91
N GLY A 411 -6.50 8.88 -2.33
CA GLY A 411 -5.55 9.15 -3.40
C GLY A 411 -4.16 8.55 -3.14
N MET A 412 -3.72 8.51 -1.88
CA MET A 412 -2.43 7.91 -1.49
C MET A 412 -2.42 6.39 -1.60
N PHE A 413 -3.48 5.68 -1.21
CA PHE A 413 -3.45 4.22 -1.09
C PHE A 413 -4.09 3.48 -2.26
N LEU A 414 -5.17 4.01 -2.85
CA LEU A 414 -5.93 3.35 -3.92
C LEU A 414 -5.09 3.07 -5.18
N PRO A 415 -4.17 3.94 -5.63
CA PRO A 415 -3.33 3.64 -6.79
C PRO A 415 -2.38 2.46 -6.57
N SER A 416 -2.07 2.09 -5.32
CA SER A 416 -1.10 1.03 -4.99
C SER A 416 -1.44 -0.34 -5.61
N PHE A 417 -2.72 -0.59 -5.91
CA PHE A 417 -3.14 -1.81 -6.61
C PHE A 417 -2.61 -1.91 -8.05
N PHE A 418 -2.24 -0.78 -8.65
CA PHE A 418 -1.84 -0.68 -10.05
C PHE A 418 -0.40 -0.17 -10.24
N THR A 419 0.14 0.61 -9.29
CA THR A 419 1.44 1.26 -9.45
C THR A 419 2.61 0.29 -9.60
N GLY A 420 2.56 -0.89 -8.96
CA GLY A 420 3.55 -1.95 -9.18
C GLY A 420 3.58 -2.43 -10.63
N THR A 421 2.41 -2.66 -11.23
CA THR A 421 2.26 -3.03 -12.65
C THR A 421 2.75 -1.91 -13.57
N LEU A 422 2.44 -0.66 -13.20
CA LEU A 422 2.89 0.52 -13.94
C LEU A 422 4.42 0.65 -13.97
N CYS A 423 5.08 0.39 -12.83
CA CYS A 423 6.54 0.33 -12.73
C CYS A 423 7.16 -0.76 -13.60
N ASN A 424 6.48 -1.90 -13.78
CA ASN A 424 6.94 -2.98 -14.64
C ASN A 424 6.80 -2.63 -16.13
N TRP A 425 5.74 -1.94 -16.52
CA TRP A 425 5.48 -1.58 -17.93
C TRP A 425 6.29 -0.37 -18.39
N PHE A 426 6.31 0.71 -17.59
CA PHE A 426 6.88 1.99 -17.98
C PHE A 426 8.27 2.26 -17.37
N GLY A 427 8.68 1.42 -16.42
CA GLY A 427 9.91 1.60 -15.66
C GLY A 427 9.73 2.52 -14.45
N SER A 428 10.40 2.16 -13.35
CA SER A 428 10.31 2.85 -12.07
C SER A 428 10.66 4.35 -12.12
N ARG A 429 11.62 4.71 -12.98
CA ARG A 429 12.08 6.10 -13.15
C ARG A 429 11.02 7.00 -13.79
N LEU A 430 10.34 6.53 -14.84
CA LEU A 430 9.29 7.30 -15.50
C LEU A 430 8.09 7.46 -14.56
N VAL A 431 7.70 6.39 -13.87
CA VAL A 431 6.61 6.44 -12.88
C VAL A 431 6.91 7.45 -11.76
N MET A 432 8.15 7.48 -11.25
CA MET A 432 8.57 8.47 -10.25
C MET A 432 8.43 9.91 -10.76
N LEU A 433 8.94 10.21 -11.97
CA LEU A 433 8.85 11.55 -12.56
C LEU A 433 7.40 11.97 -12.86
N THR A 434 6.57 11.05 -13.36
CA THR A 434 5.14 11.28 -13.56
C THR A 434 4.44 11.56 -12.23
N GLY A 435 4.82 10.87 -11.14
CA GLY A 435 4.31 11.15 -9.80
C GLY A 435 4.61 12.57 -9.32
N LEU A 436 5.84 13.06 -9.53
CA LEU A 436 6.22 14.44 -9.23
C LEU A 436 5.45 15.45 -10.10
N LEU A 437 5.24 15.15 -11.38
CA LEU A 437 4.44 15.99 -12.26
C LEU A 437 2.96 16.06 -11.83
N ILE A 438 2.38 14.93 -11.41
CA ILE A 438 1.01 14.89 -10.90
C ILE A 438 0.91 15.70 -9.60
N GLN A 439 1.87 15.58 -8.69
CA GLN A 439 1.91 16.44 -7.49
C GLN A 439 2.01 17.93 -7.85
N PHE A 440 2.81 18.28 -8.86
CA PHE A 440 2.85 19.65 -9.38
C PHE A 440 1.46 20.12 -9.85
N VAL A 441 0.73 19.31 -10.62
CA VAL A 441 -0.61 19.63 -11.11
C VAL A 441 -1.59 19.80 -9.95
N GLY A 442 -1.58 18.89 -8.98
CA GLY A 442 -2.45 19.00 -7.80
C GLY A 442 -2.15 20.23 -6.96
N THR A 443 -0.87 20.58 -6.81
CA THR A 443 -0.43 21.80 -6.11
C THR A 443 -0.84 23.07 -6.85
N PHE A 444 -0.83 23.04 -8.19
CA PHE A 444 -1.26 24.16 -9.00
C PHE A 444 -2.74 24.48 -8.80
N LEU A 445 -3.60 23.48 -8.57
CA LEU A 445 -5.01 23.72 -8.27
C LEU A 445 -5.21 24.55 -6.99
N PHE A 446 -4.33 24.41 -5.99
CA PHE A 446 -4.38 25.23 -4.77
C PHE A 446 -4.10 26.72 -5.01
N GLN A 447 -3.54 27.10 -6.17
CA GLN A 447 -3.36 28.49 -6.57
C GLN A 447 -4.62 29.12 -7.14
N CYS A 448 -5.53 28.30 -7.69
CA CYS A 448 -6.70 28.76 -8.44
C CYS A 448 -7.74 29.43 -7.55
N GLY A 449 -7.88 29.01 -6.29
CA GLY A 449 -8.85 29.62 -5.37
C GLY A 449 -8.85 28.97 -3.99
N PHE A 450 -9.74 29.47 -3.12
CA PHE A 450 -9.99 28.95 -1.78
C PHE A 450 -11.30 28.16 -1.67
N GLU A 451 -11.93 27.85 -2.80
CA GLU A 451 -13.14 27.03 -2.83
C GLU A 451 -12.81 25.56 -2.51
N ILE A 452 -13.78 24.85 -1.93
CA ILE A 452 -13.61 23.46 -1.50
C ILE A 452 -13.17 22.53 -2.63
N ILE A 453 -13.66 22.76 -3.85
CA ILE A 453 -13.34 21.94 -5.02
C ILE A 453 -11.84 21.95 -5.35
N TYR A 454 -11.15 23.07 -5.15
CA TYR A 454 -9.71 23.19 -5.38
C TYR A 454 -8.92 22.44 -4.31
N PHE A 455 -9.39 22.45 -3.07
CA PHE A 455 -8.80 21.68 -1.98
C PHE A 455 -9.00 20.18 -2.19
N ASP A 456 -10.22 19.73 -2.48
CA ASP A 456 -10.55 18.32 -2.69
C ASP A 456 -9.79 17.74 -3.89
N MET A 457 -9.93 18.36 -5.07
CA MET A 457 -9.26 17.87 -6.28
C MET A 457 -7.74 17.98 -6.17
N GLY A 458 -7.22 19.08 -5.60
CA GLY A 458 -5.79 19.26 -5.39
C GLY A 458 -5.23 18.19 -4.46
N LEU A 459 -5.88 17.90 -3.34
CA LEU A 459 -5.44 16.89 -2.38
C LEU A 459 -5.53 15.47 -2.94
N ILE A 460 -6.59 15.13 -3.69
CA ILE A 460 -6.70 13.83 -4.39
C ILE A 460 -5.53 13.65 -5.36
N ILE A 461 -5.28 14.65 -6.20
CA ILE A 461 -4.23 14.59 -7.23
C ILE A 461 -2.85 14.53 -6.58
N VAL A 462 -2.59 15.33 -5.54
CA VAL A 462 -1.33 15.25 -4.76
C VAL A 462 -1.16 13.87 -4.13
N GLY A 463 -2.22 13.26 -3.58
CA GLY A 463 -2.18 11.91 -3.03
C GLY A 463 -1.80 10.85 -4.07
N ILE A 464 -2.42 10.91 -5.27
CA ILE A 464 -2.11 10.01 -6.39
C ILE A 464 -0.66 10.18 -6.85
N GLY A 465 -0.23 11.44 -7.00
CA GLY A 465 1.13 11.76 -7.39
C GLY A 465 2.17 11.33 -6.36
N TRP A 466 1.85 11.42 -5.06
CA TRP A 466 2.69 10.90 -3.99
C TRP A 466 2.85 9.38 -4.09
N ASN A 467 1.77 8.63 -4.36
CA ASN A 467 1.86 7.18 -4.49
C ASN A 467 2.82 6.77 -5.63
N LEU A 468 2.64 7.36 -6.81
CA LEU A 468 3.48 7.10 -7.98
C LEU A 468 4.94 7.51 -7.73
N GLY A 469 5.14 8.68 -7.12
CA GLY A 469 6.47 9.18 -6.74
C GLY A 469 7.18 8.23 -5.78
N TYR A 470 6.52 7.85 -4.69
CA TYR A 470 7.05 6.97 -3.65
C TYR A 470 7.29 5.53 -4.14
N VAL A 471 6.34 4.93 -4.84
CA VAL A 471 6.50 3.57 -5.35
C VAL A 471 7.56 3.54 -6.45
N GLY A 472 7.55 4.52 -7.35
CA GLY A 472 8.58 4.67 -8.39
C GLY A 472 9.98 4.83 -7.80
N SER A 473 10.14 5.70 -6.80
CA SER A 473 11.43 5.90 -6.12
C SER A 473 11.88 4.64 -5.39
N SER A 474 10.97 3.94 -4.72
CA SER A 474 11.29 2.72 -3.97
C SER A 474 11.70 1.56 -4.88
N VAL A 475 11.06 1.38 -6.03
CA VAL A 475 11.45 0.37 -7.04
C VAL A 475 12.74 0.78 -7.77
N LEU A 476 13.03 2.08 -7.91
CA LEU A 476 14.32 2.52 -8.42
C LEU A 476 15.44 2.26 -7.41
N PHE A 477 15.17 2.49 -6.13
CA PHE A 477 16.09 2.26 -5.02
C PHE A 477 16.52 0.77 -4.92
N THR A 478 15.63 -0.19 -5.18
CA THR A 478 16.02 -1.62 -5.16
C THR A 478 17.11 -1.98 -6.17
N LYS A 479 17.36 -1.14 -7.17
CA LYS A 479 18.42 -1.32 -8.18
C LYS A 479 19.78 -0.75 -7.75
N SER A 480 19.91 -0.16 -6.57
CA SER A 480 21.14 0.49 -6.10
C SER A 480 22.00 -0.35 -5.15
N TYR A 481 21.56 -1.57 -4.80
CA TYR A 481 22.28 -2.42 -3.85
C TYR A 481 22.28 -3.88 -4.30
N CYS A 482 23.29 -4.63 -3.88
CA CYS A 482 23.32 -6.08 -4.04
C CYS A 482 22.57 -6.75 -2.86
N PRO A 483 22.08 -8.00 -3.00
CA PRO A 483 21.31 -8.67 -1.94
C PRO A 483 21.99 -8.68 -0.57
N GLU A 484 23.32 -8.77 -0.53
CA GLU A 484 24.16 -8.78 0.68
C GLU A 484 24.12 -7.44 1.44
N GLU A 485 23.81 -6.35 0.74
CA GLU A 485 23.79 -4.98 1.25
C GLU A 485 22.36 -4.48 1.57
N LYS A 486 21.34 -5.26 1.21
CA LYS A 486 19.92 -4.89 1.21
C LYS A 486 19.45 -4.26 2.52
N MET A 487 19.75 -4.89 3.65
CA MET A 487 19.29 -4.42 4.96
C MET A 487 19.86 -3.03 5.29
N LYS A 488 21.17 -2.82 5.02
CA LYS A 488 21.85 -1.55 5.31
C LYS A 488 21.31 -0.42 4.43
N ALA A 489 21.23 -0.68 3.13
CA ALA A 489 20.73 0.30 2.17
C ALA A 489 19.26 0.66 2.44
N HIS A 490 18.41 -0.34 2.67
CA HIS A 490 16.98 -0.13 2.86
C HIS A 490 16.67 0.66 4.13
N SER A 491 17.37 0.35 5.22
CA SER A 491 17.23 1.09 6.49
C SER A 491 17.59 2.56 6.32
N LEU A 492 18.64 2.88 5.55
CA LEU A 492 19.03 4.25 5.28
C LEU A 492 18.01 4.99 4.41
N TYR A 493 17.52 4.35 3.35
CA TYR A 493 16.51 4.95 2.48
C TYR A 493 15.21 5.26 3.24
N GLU A 494 14.69 4.30 4.00
CA GLU A 494 13.49 4.51 4.81
C GLU A 494 13.71 5.59 5.88
N ALA A 495 14.89 5.65 6.50
CA ALA A 495 15.23 6.71 7.46
C ALA A 495 15.21 8.10 6.80
N ILE A 496 15.71 8.24 5.57
CA ILE A 496 15.65 9.51 4.81
C ILE A 496 14.20 9.93 4.59
N LEU A 497 13.33 9.01 4.16
CA LEU A 497 11.92 9.32 3.91
C LEU A 497 11.18 9.70 5.20
N MET A 498 11.34 8.92 6.26
CA MET A 498 10.68 9.15 7.55
C MET A 498 11.16 10.45 8.22
N PHE A 499 12.44 10.77 8.09
CA PHE A 499 12.98 12.05 8.53
C PHE A 499 12.39 13.22 7.73
N SER A 500 12.27 13.07 6.41
CA SER A 500 11.74 14.12 5.52
C SER A 500 10.31 14.51 5.88
N ILE A 501 9.44 13.54 6.17
CA ILE A 501 8.06 13.81 6.55
C ILE A 501 7.96 14.36 7.97
N SER A 502 8.79 13.90 8.90
CA SER A 502 8.82 14.45 10.25
C SER A 502 9.13 15.96 10.25
N ILE A 503 10.16 16.38 9.51
CA ILE A 503 10.48 17.81 9.33
C ILE A 503 9.32 18.56 8.70
N SER A 504 8.69 17.96 7.69
CA SER A 504 7.60 18.57 6.95
C SER A 504 6.41 18.91 7.84
N PHE A 505 6.01 17.99 8.72
CA PHE A 505 4.92 18.27 9.67
C PHE A 505 5.33 19.29 10.73
N PHE A 506 6.56 19.27 11.23
CA PHE A 506 7.02 20.32 12.16
C PHE A 506 6.99 21.71 11.53
N SER A 507 7.35 21.84 10.25
CA SER A 507 7.43 23.13 9.57
C SER A 507 6.09 23.60 9.00
N SER A 508 5.09 22.72 8.84
CA SER A 508 3.83 23.01 8.12
C SER A 508 3.07 24.22 8.67
N ALA A 509 2.66 24.21 9.94
CA ALA A 509 1.92 25.32 10.53
C ALA A 509 2.70 26.63 10.55
N PHE A 510 4.00 26.55 10.85
CA PHE A 510 4.88 27.70 10.83
C PHE A 510 4.97 28.31 9.42
N ALA A 511 5.21 27.46 8.40
CA ALA A 511 5.29 27.90 7.02
C ALA A 511 3.97 28.50 6.53
N GLU A 512 2.84 27.88 6.86
CA GLU A 512 1.51 28.39 6.49
C GLU A 512 1.23 29.76 7.13
N GLN A 513 1.46 29.90 8.44
CA GLN A 513 1.16 31.16 9.14
C GLN A 513 2.03 32.33 8.66
N PHE A 514 3.32 32.11 8.39
CA PHE A 514 4.25 33.20 8.05
C PHE A 514 4.37 33.47 6.54
N LEU A 515 4.24 32.45 5.69
CA LEU A 515 4.33 32.62 4.24
C LEU A 515 2.95 32.85 3.61
N GLY A 516 1.90 32.30 4.22
CA GLY A 516 0.56 32.21 3.65
C GLY A 516 0.42 31.06 2.66
N TRP A 517 -0.80 30.53 2.56
CA TRP A 517 -1.14 29.38 1.72
C TRP A 517 -0.68 29.50 0.24
N LYS A 518 -0.93 30.64 -0.40
CA LYS A 518 -0.55 30.86 -1.82
C LYS A 518 0.97 30.89 -2.02
N THR A 519 1.71 31.56 -1.14
CA THR A 519 3.18 31.61 -1.25
C THR A 519 3.77 30.22 -1.04
N LEU A 520 3.29 29.49 -0.03
CA LEU A 520 3.73 28.15 0.31
C LEU A 520 3.54 27.18 -0.86
N THR A 521 2.32 27.10 -1.40
CA THR A 521 2.02 26.23 -2.55
C THR A 521 2.80 26.65 -3.80
N GLY A 522 3.05 27.95 -4.01
CA GLY A 522 3.87 28.46 -5.11
C GLY A 522 5.36 28.13 -4.97
N MET A 523 5.87 28.01 -3.74
CA MET A 523 7.22 27.50 -3.48
C MET A 523 7.31 26.00 -3.77
N LEU A 524 6.30 25.22 -3.37
CA LEU A 524 6.26 23.77 -3.63
C LEU A 524 6.20 23.45 -5.13
N ILE A 525 5.44 24.21 -5.91
CA ILE A 525 5.44 24.13 -7.39
C ILE A 525 6.86 24.30 -7.95
N ARG A 526 7.60 25.30 -7.47
CA ARG A 526 9.00 25.53 -7.87
C ARG A 526 9.91 24.39 -7.45
N ILE A 527 9.70 23.80 -6.27
CA ILE A 527 10.45 22.63 -5.79
C ILE A 527 10.20 21.42 -6.68
N TYR A 528 8.94 21.12 -7.05
CA TYR A 528 8.64 20.00 -7.95
C TYR A 528 9.29 20.17 -9.32
N MET A 529 9.23 21.38 -9.89
CA MET A 529 9.88 21.68 -11.16
C MET A 529 11.40 21.55 -11.07
N ALA A 530 12.02 22.14 -10.05
CA ALA A 530 13.46 22.04 -9.82
C ALA A 530 13.90 20.59 -9.61
N ALA A 531 13.13 19.80 -8.87
CA ALA A 531 13.43 18.40 -8.62
C ALA A 531 13.35 17.55 -9.90
N ALA A 532 12.29 17.73 -10.71
CA ALA A 532 12.15 17.04 -11.98
C ALA A 532 13.29 17.40 -12.95
N VAL A 533 13.62 18.68 -13.08
CA VAL A 533 14.73 19.16 -13.91
C VAL A 533 16.06 18.60 -13.42
N LEU A 534 16.32 18.63 -12.12
CA LEU A 534 17.57 18.13 -11.54
C LEU A 534 17.73 16.63 -11.81
N ILE A 535 16.68 15.83 -11.61
CA ILE A 535 16.71 14.39 -11.88
C ILE A 535 17.03 14.15 -13.36
N VAL A 536 16.31 14.81 -14.27
CA VAL A 536 16.53 14.67 -15.73
C VAL A 536 17.92 15.16 -16.15
N ALA A 537 18.43 16.24 -15.56
CA ALA A 537 19.74 16.80 -15.85
C ALA A 537 20.88 15.87 -15.41
N VAL A 538 20.81 15.33 -14.19
CA VAL A 538 21.78 14.33 -13.68
C VAL A 538 21.80 13.10 -14.57
N ASP A 539 20.63 12.67 -15.03
CA ASP A 539 20.51 11.53 -15.90
C ASP A 539 21.09 11.77 -17.29
N THR A 540 20.80 12.92 -17.88
CA THR A 540 21.29 13.33 -19.20
C THR A 540 22.81 13.49 -19.16
N ALA A 541 23.34 14.20 -18.16
CA ALA A 541 24.77 14.38 -17.97
C ALA A 541 25.52 13.05 -17.84
N PHE A 542 24.95 12.07 -17.14
CA PHE A 542 25.55 10.74 -17.03
C PHE A 542 25.53 9.98 -18.36
N VAL A 543 24.43 10.03 -19.11
CA VAL A 543 24.37 9.40 -20.44
C VAL A 543 25.44 10.00 -21.33
N PHE A 544 25.56 11.33 -21.37
CA PHE A 544 26.62 12.01 -22.12
C PHE A 544 28.03 11.61 -21.64
N TYR A 545 28.28 11.54 -20.33
CA TYR A 545 29.58 11.14 -19.80
C TYR A 545 29.93 9.69 -20.17
N LYS A 546 28.98 8.76 -20.04
CA LYS A 546 29.18 7.36 -20.40
C LYS A 546 29.42 7.20 -21.90
N THR A 547 28.63 7.87 -22.74
CA THR A 547 28.82 7.86 -24.20
C THR A 547 30.16 8.48 -24.59
N LYS A 548 30.61 9.54 -23.90
CA LYS A 548 31.93 10.15 -24.12
C LYS A 548 33.06 9.20 -23.74
N ASN A 549 32.98 8.54 -22.58
CA ASN A 549 34.01 7.57 -22.17
C ASN A 549 34.06 6.34 -23.08
N ILE A 550 32.92 5.78 -23.48
CA ILE A 550 32.88 4.69 -24.47
C ILE A 550 33.49 5.16 -25.80
N ARG A 551 33.19 6.38 -26.24
CA ARG A 551 33.78 6.95 -27.46
C ARG A 551 35.29 7.14 -27.33
N ILE A 552 35.79 7.60 -26.18
CA ILE A 552 37.24 7.71 -25.91
C ILE A 552 37.90 6.33 -25.89
N GLU A 553 37.28 5.34 -25.27
CA GLU A 553 37.79 3.96 -25.19
C GLU A 553 37.86 3.30 -26.58
N ILE A 554 36.83 3.48 -27.42
CA ILE A 554 36.84 3.04 -28.82
C ILE A 554 37.94 3.78 -29.61
N THR A 555 38.08 5.11 -29.44
CA THR A 555 39.10 5.89 -30.16
C THR A 555 40.53 5.53 -29.72
N CYS A 556 40.73 5.20 -28.44
CA CYS A 556 42.01 4.69 -27.93
C CYS A 556 42.31 3.29 -28.46
N ASN A 557 41.33 2.40 -28.51
CA ASN A 557 41.50 1.07 -29.10
C ASN A 557 41.81 1.16 -30.61
N ASP A 558 41.09 2.00 -31.37
CA ASP A 558 41.37 2.21 -32.80
C ASP A 558 42.77 2.80 -33.03
N LYS A 559 43.23 3.70 -32.15
CA LYS A 559 44.61 4.21 -32.21
C LYS A 559 45.62 3.13 -31.85
N GLN A 560 45.37 2.29 -30.84
CA GLN A 560 46.26 1.17 -30.50
C GLN A 560 46.34 0.13 -31.62
N VAL A 561 45.21 -0.22 -32.25
CA VAL A 561 45.16 -1.13 -33.41
C VAL A 561 45.92 -0.52 -34.58
N LYS A 562 45.71 0.76 -34.92
CA LYS A 562 46.49 1.43 -35.98
C LYS A 562 47.98 1.52 -35.67
N THR A 563 48.36 1.68 -34.40
CA THR A 563 49.77 1.72 -33.99
C THR A 563 50.40 0.32 -34.03
N GLN A 564 49.64 -0.73 -33.73
CA GLN A 564 50.07 -2.12 -33.92
C GLN A 564 50.18 -2.49 -35.40
N GLU A 565 49.23 -2.09 -36.25
CA GLU A 565 49.32 -2.28 -37.71
C GLU A 565 50.53 -1.54 -38.29
N LEU A 566 50.79 -0.29 -37.87
CA LEU A 566 51.99 0.44 -38.29
C LEU A 566 53.28 -0.26 -37.83
N ASN A 567 53.33 -0.76 -36.60
CA ASN A 567 54.50 -1.48 -36.08
C ASN A 567 54.71 -2.83 -36.77
N ILE A 568 53.64 -3.54 -37.16
CA ILE A 568 53.72 -4.78 -37.94
C ILE A 568 54.22 -4.47 -39.36
N GLN A 569 53.77 -3.38 -39.96
CA GLN A 569 54.19 -2.96 -41.30
C GLN A 569 55.67 -2.53 -41.32
N VAL A 570 56.11 -1.77 -40.31
CA VAL A 570 57.52 -1.38 -40.13
C VAL A 570 58.41 -2.60 -39.83
N CYS A 571 57.95 -3.55 -39.01
CA CYS A 571 58.69 -4.80 -38.78
C CYS A 571 58.75 -5.69 -40.04
N SER A 572 57.72 -5.67 -40.89
CA SER A 572 57.74 -6.41 -42.16
C SER A 572 58.69 -5.81 -43.20
N GLU A 573 58.84 -4.49 -43.24
CA GLU A 573 59.83 -3.83 -44.11
C GLU A 573 61.27 -4.00 -43.61
N LEU A 574 61.48 -4.13 -42.30
CA LEU A 574 62.80 -4.39 -41.70
C LEU A 574 63.26 -5.86 -41.79
N HIS A 575 62.37 -6.80 -42.12
CA HIS A 575 62.73 -8.21 -42.35
C HIS A 575 62.99 -8.54 -43.83
N VAL A 576 62.77 -7.57 -44.74
CA VAL A 576 62.96 -7.69 -46.19
C VAL A 576 64.23 -6.95 -46.68
N ARG A 577 64.95 -6.29 -45.78
CA ARG A 577 66.33 -5.81 -45.99
C ARG A 577 67.31 -6.69 -45.24
#